data_AF-A0A014LH45-F1
#
_entry.id   AF-A0A014LH45-F1
#
_cell.length_a   1.000
_cell.length_b   1.000
_cell.length_c   1.000
_cell.angle_alpha   90.00
_cell.angle_beta   90.00
_cell.angle_gamma   90.00
#
_symmetry.space_group_name_H-M   'P 1'
#
loop_
_entity.id
_entity.type
_entity.pdbx_description
1 polymer ?
#
loop_
_entity_poly.entity_id
_entity_poly.type
_entity_poly.pdbx_seq_one_letter_code
_entity_poly.pdbx_strand_id
1 'polypeptide(L)'
;MSTRHLAGDGSSNLEEIVLGVVAEVVRTDSVTPGDSFYDLGGTSLQAVRICTRLGPRLGTDISPDTLFESGDLAEFIQAIAAAWA
;
A
#
# COMPACT_ATOMS: atom_id res chain seq x y z
N MET A 1 4.35 -26.78 11.30
CA MET A 1 3.61 -25.54 11.57
C MET A 1 3.78 -24.68 10.32
N SER A 2 2.88 -24.84 9.35
CA SER A 2 1.76 -23.91 9.10
C SER A 2 2.31 -22.69 8.36
N THR A 3 2.05 -22.41 7.09
CA THR A 3 1.01 -22.82 6.15
C THR A 3 1.55 -22.65 4.73
N ARG A 4 1.23 -23.60 3.85
CA ARG A 4 1.33 -23.47 2.40
C ARG A 4 0.48 -22.28 1.95
N HIS A 5 1.09 -21.14 1.63
CA HIS A 5 0.39 -20.02 0.98
C HIS A 5 0.29 -20.30 -0.52
N LEU A 6 -0.74 -21.06 -0.90
CA LEU A 6 -1.20 -21.15 -2.29
C LEU A 6 -2.45 -20.27 -2.41
N ALA A 7 -2.30 -19.05 -2.93
CA ALA A 7 -3.36 -18.32 -3.62
C ALA A 7 -2.74 -17.12 -4.35
N GLY A 8 -2.50 -17.30 -5.65
CA GLY A 8 -2.28 -16.19 -6.58
C GLY A 8 -3.61 -15.53 -6.89
N ASP A 9 -4.18 -14.83 -5.92
CA ASP A 9 -5.20 -13.82 -6.14
C ASP A 9 -4.47 -12.49 -6.15
N GLY A 10 -4.57 -11.72 -7.24
CA GLY A 10 -3.80 -10.48 -7.44
C GLY A 10 -3.86 -9.50 -6.26
N SER A 11 -4.90 -9.58 -5.43
CA SER A 11 -5.09 -8.80 -4.21
C SER A 11 -4.05 -9.09 -3.11
N SER A 12 -3.66 -10.35 -2.85
CA SER A 12 -2.62 -10.64 -1.85
C SER A 12 -1.23 -10.21 -2.30
N ASN A 13 -0.97 -10.26 -3.61
CA ASN A 13 0.29 -9.75 -4.16
C ASN A 13 0.36 -8.22 -4.12
N LEU A 14 -0.76 -7.55 -4.44
CA LEU A 14 -0.88 -6.09 -4.34
C LEU A 14 -0.68 -5.61 -2.90
N GLU A 15 -1.35 -6.24 -1.94
CA GLU A 15 -1.20 -5.91 -0.51
C GLU A 15 0.27 -5.97 -0.07
N GLU A 16 0.97 -7.08 -0.35
CA GLU A 16 2.38 -7.24 0.03
C GLU A 16 3.28 -6.17 -0.60
N ILE A 17 3.05 -5.85 -1.88
CA ILE A 17 3.80 -4.79 -2.59
C ILE A 17 3.55 -3.42 -1.94
N VAL A 18 2.28 -3.09 -1.68
CA VAL A 18 1.89 -1.80 -1.11
C VAL A 18 2.46 -1.64 0.29
N LEU A 19 2.20 -2.61 1.18
CA LEU A 19 2.70 -2.59 2.56
C LEU A 19 4.23 -2.55 2.60
N GLY A 20 4.91 -3.32 1.75
CA GLY A 20 6.38 -3.29 1.67
C GLY A 20 6.94 -1.91 1.29
N VAL A 21 6.33 -1.23 0.32
CA VAL A 21 6.74 0.13 -0.08
C VAL A 21 6.44 1.14 1.02
N VAL A 22 5.28 1.04 1.67
CA VAL A 22 4.92 1.92 2.79
C VAL A 22 5.91 1.76 3.94
N ALA A 23 6.23 0.52 4.34
CA ALA A 23 7.21 0.21 5.38
C ALA A 23 8.57 0.88 5.09
N GLU A 24 9.06 0.75 3.85
CA GLU A 24 10.34 1.31 3.42
C GLU A 24 10.35 2.84 3.46
N VAL A 25 9.25 3.49 3.04
CA VAL A 25 9.16 4.96 2.97
C VAL A 25 8.95 5.58 4.36
N VAL A 26 8.14 4.93 5.20
CA VAL A 26 7.84 5.40 6.56
C VAL A 26 8.94 5.01 7.55
N ARG A 27 9.82 4.07 7.19
CA ARG A 27 10.93 3.55 8.02
C ARG A 27 10.43 2.90 9.32
N THR A 28 9.44 2.04 9.18
CA THR A 28 8.89 1.22 10.28
C THR A 28 9.22 -0.25 10.06
N ASP A 29 9.41 -1.00 11.15
CA ASP A 29 9.72 -2.44 11.13
C ASP A 29 8.55 -3.29 10.60
N SER A 30 7.32 -2.83 10.77
CA SER A 30 6.13 -3.54 10.31
C SER A 30 4.97 -2.58 10.07
N VAL A 31 4.15 -2.90 9.08
CA VAL A 31 2.89 -2.25 8.75
C VAL A 31 1.84 -3.32 8.54
N THR A 32 0.65 -3.06 9.06
CA THR A 32 -0.54 -3.87 8.86
C THR A 32 -1.51 -3.12 7.95
N PRO A 33 -2.39 -3.84 7.23
CA PRO A 33 -3.40 -3.17 6.40
C PRO A 33 -4.35 -2.29 7.23
N GLY A 34 -4.56 -2.59 8.52
CA GLY A 34 -5.39 -1.76 9.40
C GLY A 34 -4.71 -0.50 9.92
N ASP A 35 -3.43 -0.28 9.64
CA ASP A 35 -2.73 0.93 10.09
C ASP A 35 -3.11 2.12 9.22
N SER A 36 -3.31 3.28 9.86
CA SER A 36 -3.44 4.54 9.15
C SER A 36 -2.07 5.08 8.77
N PHE A 37 -1.93 5.58 7.55
CA PHE A 37 -0.69 6.25 7.10
C PHE A 37 -0.25 7.36 8.07
N TYR A 38 -1.20 8.08 8.66
CA TYR A 38 -0.93 9.15 9.60
C TYR A 38 -0.47 8.63 10.98
N ASP A 39 -1.00 7.50 11.45
CA ASP A 39 -0.61 6.89 12.73
C ASP A 39 0.84 6.41 12.69
N LEU A 40 1.27 5.94 11.52
CA LEU A 40 2.65 5.56 11.24
C LEU A 40 3.61 6.77 11.15
N GLY A 41 3.11 8.01 11.30
CA GLY A 41 3.90 9.23 11.17
C GLY A 41 4.11 9.69 9.73
N GLY A 42 3.24 9.26 8.82
CA GLY A 42 3.29 9.59 7.40
C GLY A 42 3.15 11.09 7.11
N THR A 43 3.96 11.58 6.17
CA THR A 43 3.96 12.97 5.71
C THR A 43 3.60 13.08 4.22
N SER A 44 3.19 14.25 3.75
CA SER A 44 2.84 14.43 2.33
C SER A 44 3.97 14.08 1.37
N LEU A 45 5.23 14.35 1.77
CA LEU A 45 6.39 13.98 0.97
C LEU A 45 6.60 12.45 0.91
N GLN A 46 6.26 11.73 1.99
CA GLN A 46 6.27 10.27 2.01
C GLN A 46 5.14 9.70 1.15
N ALA A 47 3.94 10.29 1.19
CA ALA A 47 2.83 9.90 0.32
C ALA A 47 3.23 9.96 -1.17
N VAL A 48 3.80 11.09 -1.60
CA VAL A 48 4.31 11.25 -2.97
C VAL A 48 5.38 10.20 -3.32
N ARG A 49 6.28 9.88 -2.40
CA ARG A 49 7.31 8.84 -2.61
C ARG A 49 6.71 7.45 -2.74
N ILE A 50 5.70 7.12 -1.93
CA ILE A 50 4.96 5.85 -2.01
C ILE A 50 4.35 5.71 -3.40
N CYS A 51 3.57 6.72 -3.83
CA CYS A 51 2.95 6.76 -5.15
C CYS A 51 3.95 6.61 -6.31
N THR A 52 5.05 7.37 -6.26
CA THR A 52 6.11 7.34 -7.30
C THR A 52 6.81 5.98 -7.39
N ARG A 53 6.87 5.22 -6.28
CA ARG A 53 7.48 3.88 -6.23
C ARG A 53 6.51 2.78 -6.61
N LEU A 54 5.25 2.92 -6.23
CA LEU A 54 4.20 1.96 -6.55
C LEU A 54 3.83 2.04 -8.03
N GLY A 55 3.67 3.24 -8.60
CA GLY A 55 3.15 3.40 -9.95
C GLY A 55 3.88 2.57 -11.02
N PRO A 56 5.21 2.63 -11.12
CA PRO A 56 5.98 1.80 -12.07
C PRO A 56 5.93 0.29 -11.79
N ARG A 57 5.82 -0.13 -10.52
CA ARG A 57 5.67 -1.55 -10.16
C ARG A 57 4.31 -2.08 -10.55
N LEU A 58 3.34 -1.17 -10.50
CA LEU A 58 1.94 -1.48 -10.66
C LEU A 58 1.39 -1.16 -12.07
N GLY A 59 2.17 -0.48 -12.91
CA GLY A 59 1.73 -0.06 -14.24
C GLY A 59 0.56 0.94 -14.22
N THR A 60 0.28 1.58 -13.08
CA THR A 60 -0.81 2.55 -12.91
C THR A 60 -0.29 3.84 -12.31
N ASP A 61 -0.88 4.98 -12.65
CA ASP A 61 -0.62 6.22 -11.93
C ASP A 61 -1.42 6.22 -10.63
N ILE A 62 -0.76 6.50 -9.51
CA ILE A 62 -1.39 6.50 -8.18
C ILE A 62 -1.29 7.92 -7.63
N SER A 63 -2.45 8.56 -7.46
CA SER A 63 -2.51 9.88 -6.86
C SER A 63 -2.24 9.80 -5.35
N PRO A 64 -1.46 10.73 -4.76
CA PRO A 64 -1.32 10.82 -3.32
C PRO A 64 -2.65 11.16 -2.63
N ASP A 65 -3.60 11.76 -3.36
CA ASP A 65 -4.96 12.02 -2.88
C ASP A 65 -5.66 10.74 -2.42
N THR A 66 -5.51 9.64 -3.17
CA THR A 66 -6.09 8.33 -2.83
C THR A 66 -5.60 7.81 -1.47
N LEU A 67 -4.36 8.10 -1.09
CA LEU A 67 -3.82 7.75 0.22
C LEU A 67 -4.44 8.60 1.33
N PHE A 68 -4.72 9.89 1.07
CA PHE A 68 -5.30 10.80 2.04
C PHE A 68 -6.82 10.63 2.21
N GLU A 69 -7.51 10.18 1.15
CA GLU A 69 -8.92 9.82 1.17
C GLU A 69 -9.17 8.48 1.89
N SER A 70 -8.15 7.63 1.98
CA SER A 70 -8.22 6.33 2.68
C SER A 70 -7.99 6.51 4.19
N GLY A 71 -8.81 5.86 5.03
CA GLY A 71 -8.63 5.87 6.48
C GLY A 71 -7.46 5.00 6.96
N ASP A 72 -7.25 3.89 6.26
CA ASP A 72 -6.20 2.90 6.52
C ASP A 72 -5.59 2.34 5.22
N LEU A 73 -4.52 1.56 5.36
CA LEU A 73 -3.81 0.96 4.23
C LEU A 73 -4.67 -0.07 3.48
N ALA A 74 -5.62 -0.72 4.12
CA ALA A 74 -6.53 -1.68 3.49
C ALA A 74 -7.46 -0.96 2.51
N GLU A 75 -8.05 0.17 2.91
CA GLU A 75 -8.84 1.02 2.01
C GLU A 75 -8.01 1.53 0.82
N PHE A 76 -6.76 1.94 1.08
CA PHE A 76 -5.85 2.38 0.02
C PHE A 76 -5.55 1.25 -0.99
N ILE A 77 -5.30 0.04 -0.50
CA ILE A 77 -5.07 -1.14 -1.35
C ILE A 77 -6.32 -1.46 -2.18
N GLN A 78 -7.51 -1.40 -1.58
CA GLN A 78 -8.78 -1.60 -2.29
C GLN A 78 -8.99 -0.55 -3.38
N ALA A 79 -8.67 0.72 -3.12
CA ALA A 79 -8.78 1.79 -4.10
C ALA A 79 -7.85 1.55 -5.30
N ILE A 80 -6.62 1.10 -5.07
CA ILE A 80 -5.69 0.73 -6.15
C ILE A 80 -6.20 -0.49 -6.91
N ALA A 81 -6.69 -1.52 -6.21
CA ALA A 81 -7.24 -2.72 -6.82
C ALA A 81 -8.46 -2.42 -7.72
N ALA A 82 -9.31 -1.48 -7.30
CA ALA A 82 -10.45 -1.03 -8.10
C ALA A 82 -10.03 -0.27 -9.37
N ALA A 83 -8.89 0.41 -9.35
CA ALA A 83 -8.33 1.08 -10.53
C ALA A 83 -7.64 0.10 -11.51
N TRP A 84 -7.35 -1.12 -11.05
CA TRP A 84 -6.72 -2.20 -11.83
C TRP A 84 -7.69 -3.15 -12.52
N ALA A 85 -8.93 -3.23 -12.04
CA ALA A 85 -9.97 -4.13 -12.54
C ALA A 85 -10.57 -3.64 -13.87
#